data_AF-A0A8I2ZD14-F1
#
_entry.id   AF-A0A8I2ZD14-F1
#
_cell.length_a   1.000
_cell.length_b   1.000
_cell.length_c   1.000
_cell.angle_alpha   90.00
_cell.angle_beta   90.00
_cell.angle_gamma   90.00
#
_symmetry.space_group_name_H-M   'P 1'
#
loop_
_entity.id
_entity.type
_entity.pdbx_description
1 polymer ?
#
loop_
_entity_poly.entity_id
_entity_poly.type
_entity_poly.pdbx_seq_one_letter_code
_entity_poly.pdbx_strand_id
1 'polypeptide(L)'
;MPGFAESFWSTDYAAGLGVLFGKLQQGVLENRQILTIARMRAEAEDLYGTRLSDIAPASDRIQGGFASDDGATVRKAYDGVRIEMEDAARSHKKIAQSIRDLVVNPFTRWCDAHESRIQDSQDDLQTRIKAHDRQAELAKKLRSNYFNKCRLVEDIEEENKLAFQDPETSPNAVTASNIPEIKSINPNR
;
A
#
# COMPACT_ATOMS: atom_id res chain seq x y z
N MET A 1 -24.14 1.58 -2.47
CA MET A 1 -22.74 1.21 -2.22
C MET A 1 -21.88 2.45 -2.47
N PRO A 2 -20.98 2.83 -1.55
CA PRO A 2 -20.04 3.91 -1.80
C PRO A 2 -19.13 3.56 -2.98
N GLY A 3 -18.77 4.55 -3.79
CA GLY A 3 -17.81 4.39 -4.88
C GLY A 3 -16.38 4.23 -4.35
N PHE A 4 -15.46 3.86 -5.23
CA PHE A 4 -14.04 3.65 -4.87
C PHE A 4 -13.43 4.88 -4.18
N ALA A 5 -13.69 6.09 -4.69
CA ALA A 5 -13.19 7.34 -4.12
C ALA A 5 -13.66 7.60 -2.68
N GLU A 6 -14.78 7.01 -2.27
CA GLU A 6 -15.37 7.20 -0.93
C GLU A 6 -15.02 6.06 0.04
N SER A 7 -14.33 5.02 -0.44
CA SER A 7 -14.16 3.77 0.31
C SER A 7 -12.94 3.73 1.23
N PHE A 8 -12.03 4.70 1.11
CA PHE A 8 -10.72 4.68 1.79
C PHE A 8 -10.44 5.92 2.64
N TRP A 9 -11.46 6.71 2.96
CA TRP A 9 -11.30 7.79 3.93
C TRP A 9 -11.18 7.19 5.34
N SER A 10 -10.13 7.58 6.07
CA SER A 10 -9.95 7.27 7.50
C SER A 10 -9.69 8.55 8.29
N THR A 11 -9.93 8.51 9.60
CA THR A 11 -9.74 9.67 10.49
C THR A 11 -8.31 10.19 10.50
N ASP A 12 -7.33 9.30 10.34
CA ASP A 12 -5.91 9.60 10.25
C ASP A 12 -5.39 9.70 8.80
N TYR A 13 -6.26 9.48 7.80
CA TYR A 13 -5.99 9.31 6.36
C TYR A 13 -4.97 8.21 5.99
N ALA A 14 -4.02 7.88 6.86
CA ALA A 14 -2.99 6.88 6.64
C ALA A 14 -3.55 5.45 6.59
N ALA A 15 -4.50 5.10 7.47
CA ALA A 15 -5.02 3.73 7.54
C ALA A 15 -5.73 3.32 6.25
N GLY A 16 -6.58 4.18 5.70
CA GLY A 16 -7.29 3.91 4.45
C GLY A 16 -6.36 3.78 3.24
N LEU A 17 -5.33 4.64 3.18
CA LEU A 17 -4.27 4.56 2.18
C LEU A 17 -3.44 3.27 2.31
N GLY A 18 -3.19 2.80 3.53
CA GLY A 18 -2.55 1.51 3.79
C GLY A 18 -3.34 0.34 3.23
N VAL A 19 -4.67 0.31 3.40
CA VAL A 19 -5.53 -0.73 2.82
C VAL A 19 -5.52 -0.68 1.30
N LEU A 20 -5.66 0.52 0.72
CA LEU A 20 -5.67 0.73 -0.73
C LEU A 20 -4.36 0.25 -1.38
N PHE A 21 -3.22 0.77 -0.91
CA PHE A 21 -1.91 0.41 -1.48
C PHE A 21 -1.51 -1.02 -1.15
N GLY A 22 -1.96 -1.58 -0.02
CA GLY A 22 -1.82 -3.01 0.26
C GLY A 22 -2.49 -3.87 -0.82
N LYS A 23 -3.70 -3.49 -1.27
CA LYS A 23 -4.39 -4.19 -2.37
C LYS A 23 -3.77 -3.96 -3.74
N LEU A 24 -3.31 -2.74 -4.02
CA LEU A 24 -2.62 -2.44 -5.29
C LEU A 24 -1.29 -3.21 -5.40
N GLN A 25 -0.52 -3.26 -4.31
CA GLN A 25 0.73 -4.01 -4.25
C GLN A 25 0.49 -5.53 -4.35
N GLN A 26 -0.60 -6.04 -3.76
CA GLN A 26 -1.04 -7.41 -4.00
C GLN A 26 -1.25 -7.67 -5.49
N GLY A 27 -1.93 -6.76 -6.21
CA GLY A 27 -2.14 -6.87 -7.66
C GLY A 27 -0.84 -6.89 -8.47
N VAL A 28 0.20 -6.14 -8.05
CA VAL A 28 1.54 -6.22 -8.66
C VAL A 28 2.12 -7.63 -8.54
N LEU A 29 1.95 -8.29 -7.38
CA LEU A 29 2.42 -9.67 -7.19
C LEU A 29 1.61 -10.67 -8.03
N GLU A 30 0.30 -10.50 -8.13
CA GLU A 30 -0.58 -11.32 -8.98
C GLU A 30 -0.16 -11.24 -10.46
N ASN A 31 0.20 -10.05 -10.94
CA ASN A 31 0.73 -9.87 -12.29
C ASN A 31 2.04 -10.66 -12.51
N ARG A 32 2.94 -10.68 -11.53
CA ARG A 32 4.18 -11.49 -11.58
C ARG A 32 3.88 -12.99 -11.62
N GLN A 33 2.87 -13.46 -10.91
CA GLN A 33 2.43 -14.86 -10.98
C GLN A 33 1.95 -15.22 -12.39
N ILE A 34 1.14 -14.37 -13.01
CA ILE A 34 0.68 -14.56 -14.40
C ILE A 34 1.86 -14.60 -15.38
N LEU A 35 2.81 -13.67 -15.24
CA LEU A 35 4.03 -13.67 -16.05
C LEU A 35 4.84 -14.95 -15.88
N THR A 36 4.93 -15.46 -14.66
CA THR A 36 5.64 -16.72 -14.35
C THR A 36 4.98 -17.89 -15.07
N ILE A 37 3.65 -17.99 -15.00
CA ILE A 37 2.87 -19.01 -15.72
C ILE A 37 3.12 -18.93 -17.23
N ALA A 38 3.05 -17.73 -17.81
CA ALA A 38 3.24 -17.53 -19.24
C ALA A 38 4.67 -17.91 -19.71
N ARG A 39 5.69 -17.57 -18.91
CA ARG A 39 7.09 -17.95 -19.18
C ARG A 39 7.30 -19.46 -19.14
N MET A 40 6.85 -20.11 -18.06
CA MET A 40 6.94 -21.57 -17.94
C MET A 40 6.17 -22.29 -19.05
N ARG A 41 5.02 -21.75 -19.46
CA ARG A 41 4.27 -22.30 -20.60
C ARG A 41 5.07 -22.19 -21.91
N ALA A 42 5.66 -21.03 -22.20
CA ALA A 42 6.47 -20.85 -23.39
C ALA A 42 7.68 -21.80 -23.41
N GLU A 43 8.36 -21.98 -22.27
CA GLU A 43 9.48 -22.92 -22.12
C GLU A 43 9.04 -24.38 -22.33
N ALA A 44 7.89 -24.78 -21.78
CA ALA A 44 7.36 -26.13 -21.96
C ALA A 44 7.03 -26.42 -23.43
N GLU A 45 6.39 -25.48 -24.13
CA GLU A 45 6.07 -25.62 -25.56
C GLU A 45 7.34 -25.71 -26.43
N ASP A 46 8.36 -24.92 -26.09
CA ASP A 46 9.65 -24.91 -26.82
C ASP A 46 10.43 -26.22 -26.60
N LEU A 47 10.45 -26.71 -25.35
CA LEU A 47 11.02 -28.02 -25.03
C LEU A 47 10.27 -29.13 -25.76
N TYR A 48 8.94 -29.10 -25.75
CA TYR A 48 8.14 -30.11 -26.44
C TYR A 48 8.40 -30.10 -27.94
N GLY A 49 8.41 -28.93 -28.58
CA GLY A 49 8.77 -28.80 -29.99
C GLY A 49 10.19 -29.28 -30.28
N THR A 50 11.14 -29.07 -29.36
CA THR A 50 12.51 -29.60 -29.50
C THR A 50 12.54 -31.13 -29.43
N ARG A 51 11.83 -31.73 -28.48
CA ARG A 51 11.72 -33.19 -28.37
C ARG A 51 11.08 -33.82 -29.60
N LEU A 52 10.07 -33.19 -30.18
CA LEU A 52 9.47 -33.66 -31.43
C LEU A 52 10.45 -33.57 -32.61
N SER A 53 11.25 -32.52 -32.71
CA SER A 53 12.26 -32.39 -33.78
C SER A 53 13.37 -33.44 -33.71
N ASP A 54 13.62 -34.03 -32.55
CA ASP A 54 14.64 -35.09 -32.38
C ASP A 54 14.14 -36.46 -32.87
N ILE A 55 12.83 -36.66 -33.03
CA ILE A 55 12.24 -37.97 -33.36
C ILE A 55 12.65 -38.44 -34.76
N ALA A 56 12.52 -37.60 -35.78
CA ALA A 56 12.85 -37.98 -37.16
C ALA A 56 14.34 -38.34 -37.32
N PRO A 57 15.31 -37.52 -36.86
CA PRO A 57 16.73 -37.88 -36.87
C PRO A 57 17.06 -39.12 -36.03
N ALA A 58 16.38 -39.35 -34.91
CA ALA A 58 16.58 -40.54 -34.10
C ALA A 58 16.09 -41.81 -34.82
N SER A 59 14.94 -41.71 -35.51
CA SER A 59 14.39 -42.81 -36.30
C SER A 59 15.26 -43.14 -37.52
N ASP A 60 15.84 -42.12 -38.18
CA ASP A 60 16.74 -42.28 -39.33
C ASP A 60 18.01 -43.08 -39.05
N ARG A 61 18.47 -43.09 -37.79
CA ARG A 61 19.67 -43.82 -37.40
C ARG A 61 19.47 -45.34 -37.40
N ILE A 62 18.23 -45.82 -37.45
CA ILE A 62 17.90 -47.24 -37.46
C ILE A 62 18.13 -47.79 -38.87
N GLN A 63 19.19 -48.58 -39.02
CA GLN A 63 19.54 -49.23 -40.29
C GLN A 63 18.66 -50.45 -40.57
N GLY A 64 18.40 -50.74 -41.85
CA GLY A 64 17.67 -51.94 -42.29
C GLY A 64 16.14 -51.90 -42.11
N GLY A 65 15.57 -50.76 -41.73
CA GLY A 65 14.13 -50.57 -41.57
C GLY A 65 13.40 -50.22 -42.88
N PHE A 66 12.40 -49.34 -42.79
CA PHE A 66 11.58 -48.88 -43.92
C PHE A 66 12.40 -48.33 -45.11
N ALA A 67 13.67 -47.99 -44.91
CA ALA A 67 14.66 -47.66 -45.95
C ALA A 67 14.79 -48.74 -47.05
N SER A 68 14.57 -50.01 -46.70
CA SER A 68 14.68 -51.17 -47.60
C SER A 68 13.41 -51.47 -48.40
N ASP A 69 12.27 -50.86 -48.04
CA ASP A 69 10.94 -51.12 -48.64
C ASP A 69 10.54 -50.03 -49.65
N ASP A 70 11.38 -49.80 -50.66
CA ASP A 70 11.15 -48.75 -51.65
C ASP A 70 9.89 -49.03 -52.49
N GLY A 71 8.96 -48.07 -52.54
CA GLY A 71 7.68 -48.20 -53.25
C GLY A 71 6.51 -48.81 -52.45
N ALA A 72 6.70 -49.26 -51.21
CA ALA A 72 5.62 -49.78 -50.38
C ALA A 72 4.69 -48.68 -49.85
N THR A 73 3.37 -48.92 -49.82
CA THR A 73 2.39 -48.01 -49.20
C THR A 73 2.68 -47.77 -47.72
N VAL A 74 3.22 -48.77 -47.03
CA VAL A 74 3.63 -48.68 -45.62
C VAL A 74 4.81 -47.71 -45.43
N ARG A 75 5.78 -47.68 -46.36
CA ARG A 75 6.88 -46.70 -46.33
C ARG A 75 6.34 -45.27 -46.41
N LYS A 76 5.41 -45.00 -47.32
CA LYS A 76 4.79 -43.67 -47.44
C LYS A 76 4.05 -43.26 -46.17
N ALA A 77 3.36 -44.19 -45.51
CA ALA A 77 2.70 -43.91 -44.24
C ALA A 77 3.71 -43.58 -43.13
N TYR A 78 4.82 -44.31 -43.07
CA TYR A 78 5.91 -44.02 -42.13
C TYR A 78 6.55 -42.65 -42.38
N ASP A 79 6.85 -42.29 -43.64
CA ASP A 79 7.37 -40.96 -43.98
C ASP A 79 6.36 -39.87 -43.61
N GLY A 80 5.06 -40.11 -43.80
CA GLY A 80 3.99 -39.22 -43.35
C GLY A 80 3.99 -38.98 -41.84
N VAL A 81 4.14 -40.04 -41.03
CA VAL A 81 4.24 -39.92 -39.56
C VAL A 81 5.46 -39.08 -39.17
N ARG A 82 6.59 -39.24 -39.87
CA ARG A 82 7.79 -38.45 -39.59
C ARG A 82 7.61 -36.98 -39.92
N ILE A 83 7.05 -36.68 -41.09
CA ILE A 83 6.75 -35.30 -41.50
C ILE A 83 5.81 -34.65 -40.48
N GLU A 84 4.80 -35.37 -40.00
CA GLU A 84 3.88 -34.85 -38.97
C GLU A 84 4.60 -34.50 -37.66
N MET A 85 5.59 -35.29 -37.23
CA MET A 85 6.40 -34.96 -36.04
C MET A 85 7.21 -33.67 -36.25
N GLU A 86 7.79 -33.48 -37.43
CA GLU A 86 8.54 -32.26 -37.77
C GLU A 86 7.61 -31.04 -37.88
N ASP A 87 6.42 -31.20 -38.45
CA ASP A 87 5.41 -30.16 -38.60
C ASP A 87 4.87 -29.73 -37.23
N ALA A 88 4.56 -30.71 -36.37
CA ALA A 88 4.17 -30.47 -34.98
C ALA A 88 5.29 -29.77 -34.20
N ALA A 89 6.55 -30.19 -34.37
CA ALA A 89 7.71 -29.53 -33.76
C ALA A 89 7.78 -28.03 -34.12
N ARG A 90 7.61 -27.69 -35.41
CA ARG A 90 7.59 -26.29 -35.88
C ARG A 90 6.40 -25.52 -35.32
N SER A 91 5.23 -26.14 -35.24
CA SER A 91 4.02 -25.53 -34.68
C SER A 91 4.21 -25.17 -33.20
N HIS A 92 4.71 -26.10 -32.38
CA HIS A 92 4.93 -25.86 -30.95
C HIS A 92 6.02 -24.80 -30.69
N LYS A 93 7.11 -24.80 -31.46
CA LYS A 93 8.11 -23.72 -31.39
C LYS A 93 7.51 -22.35 -31.75
N LYS A 94 6.63 -22.30 -32.75
CA LYS A 94 5.91 -21.06 -33.12
C LYS A 94 4.96 -20.59 -32.02
N ILE A 95 4.25 -21.51 -31.35
CA ILE A 95 3.40 -21.19 -30.20
C ILE A 95 4.24 -20.60 -29.07
N ALA A 96 5.36 -21.26 -28.71
CA ALA A 96 6.28 -20.77 -27.68
C ALA A 96 6.74 -19.33 -27.99
N GLN A 97 7.17 -19.08 -29.22
CA GLN A 97 7.59 -17.75 -29.66
C GLN A 97 6.45 -16.74 -29.60
N SER A 98 5.25 -17.13 -30.02
CA SER A 98 4.07 -16.25 -29.98
C SER A 98 3.69 -15.87 -28.54
N ILE A 99 3.80 -16.80 -27.59
CA ILE A 99 3.59 -16.50 -26.16
C ILE A 99 4.63 -15.48 -25.68
N ARG A 100 5.91 -15.65 -26.06
CA ARG A 100 6.98 -14.70 -25.69
C ARG A 100 6.70 -13.29 -26.23
N ASP A 101 6.39 -13.19 -27.52
CA ASP A 101 6.29 -11.90 -28.21
C ASP A 101 4.98 -11.17 -27.94
N LEU A 102 3.87 -11.90 -27.84
CA LEU A 102 2.53 -11.31 -27.71
C LEU A 102 2.05 -11.21 -26.27
N VAL A 103 2.64 -11.98 -25.34
CA VAL A 103 2.21 -12.00 -23.94
C VAL A 103 3.36 -11.60 -23.02
N VAL A 104 4.44 -12.39 -22.95
CA VAL A 104 5.49 -12.19 -21.94
C VAL A 104 6.14 -10.83 -22.08
N ASN A 105 6.62 -10.48 -23.26
CA ASN A 105 7.33 -9.22 -23.51
C ASN A 105 6.45 -7.98 -23.25
N PRO A 106 5.27 -7.83 -23.87
CA PRO A 106 4.44 -6.64 -23.64
C PRO A 106 3.90 -6.59 -22.21
N PHE A 107 3.48 -7.72 -21.64
CA PHE A 107 2.94 -7.73 -20.28
C PHE A 107 4.03 -7.46 -19.24
N THR A 108 5.27 -7.92 -19.43
CA THR A 108 6.40 -7.58 -18.53
C THR A 108 6.60 -6.07 -18.49
N ARG A 109 6.72 -5.42 -19.65
CA ARG A 109 6.89 -3.95 -19.72
C ARG A 109 5.74 -3.21 -19.06
N TRP A 110 4.51 -3.68 -19.25
CA TRP A 110 3.35 -3.09 -18.59
C TRP A 110 3.38 -3.28 -17.07
N CYS A 111 3.77 -4.47 -16.58
CA CYS A 111 3.88 -4.75 -15.15
C CYS A 111 4.91 -3.86 -14.48
N ASP A 112 6.09 -3.72 -15.08
CA ASP A 112 7.18 -2.87 -14.54
C ASP A 112 6.72 -1.39 -14.48
N ALA A 113 6.12 -0.90 -15.57
CA ALA A 113 5.58 0.45 -15.61
C ALA A 113 4.41 0.64 -14.60
N HIS A 114 3.58 -0.38 -14.42
CA HIS A 114 2.46 -0.33 -13.48
C HIS A 114 2.95 -0.28 -12.04
N GLU A 115 3.91 -1.14 -11.68
CA GLU A 115 4.53 -1.14 -10.36
C GLU A 115 5.17 0.21 -10.03
N SER A 116 5.91 0.82 -10.97
CA SER A 116 6.45 2.17 -10.81
C SER A 116 5.35 3.18 -10.53
N ARG A 117 4.28 3.21 -11.33
CA ARG A 117 3.14 4.14 -11.12
C ARG A 117 2.51 3.99 -9.74
N ILE A 118 2.39 2.75 -9.24
CA ILE A 118 1.83 2.49 -7.92
C ILE A 118 2.77 3.00 -6.83
N GLN A 119 4.06 2.72 -6.95
CA GLN A 119 5.07 3.18 -6.01
C GLN A 119 5.15 4.71 -5.96
N ASP A 120 5.23 5.37 -7.12
CA ASP A 120 5.30 6.83 -7.22
C ASP A 120 4.07 7.51 -6.60
N SER A 121 2.88 6.96 -6.86
CA SER A 121 1.62 7.44 -6.28
C SER A 121 1.58 7.24 -4.76
N GLN A 122 2.08 6.11 -4.27
CA GLN A 122 2.17 5.82 -2.84
C GLN A 122 3.09 6.82 -2.14
N ASP A 123 4.27 7.07 -2.72
CA ASP A 123 5.27 7.97 -2.14
C ASP A 123 4.80 9.43 -2.11
N ASP A 124 4.13 9.90 -3.17
CA ASP A 124 3.52 11.24 -3.20
C ASP A 124 2.44 11.39 -2.12
N LEU A 125 1.52 10.44 -2.02
CA LEU A 125 0.43 10.49 -1.05
C LEU A 125 0.93 10.35 0.40
N GLN A 126 1.93 9.50 0.66
CA GLN A 126 2.57 9.42 1.97
C GLN A 126 3.26 10.73 2.35
N THR A 127 3.88 11.41 1.40
CA THR A 127 4.50 12.72 1.63
C THR A 127 3.45 13.77 2.00
N ARG A 128 2.30 13.78 1.29
CA ARG A 128 1.18 14.68 1.58
C ARG A 128 0.56 14.44 2.96
N ILE A 129 0.36 13.18 3.36
CA ILE A 129 -0.13 12.86 4.71
C ILE A 129 0.84 13.38 5.77
N LYS A 130 2.15 13.10 5.63
CA LYS A 130 3.15 13.59 6.58
C LYS A 130 3.15 15.11 6.71
N ALA A 131 2.93 15.83 5.60
CA ALA A 131 2.80 17.28 5.62
C ALA A 131 1.51 17.74 6.32
N HIS A 132 0.39 17.09 6.03
CA HIS A 132 -0.90 17.34 6.68
C HIS A 132 -0.82 17.14 8.20
N ASP A 133 -0.23 16.03 8.66
CA ASP A 133 -0.12 15.73 10.09
C ASP A 133 0.68 16.78 10.85
N ARG A 134 1.78 17.28 10.25
CA ARG A 134 2.56 18.39 10.80
C ARG A 134 1.74 19.67 10.91
N GLN A 135 0.92 19.99 9.91
CA GLN A 135 0.04 21.15 9.92
C GLN A 135 -1.08 21.01 10.97
N ALA A 136 -1.66 19.82 11.09
CA ALA A 136 -2.69 19.53 12.09
C ALA A 136 -2.16 19.69 13.52
N GLU A 137 -0.94 19.19 13.80
CA GLU A 137 -0.30 19.38 15.10
C GLU A 137 0.05 20.84 15.39
N LEU A 138 0.52 21.58 14.38
CA LEU A 138 0.75 23.02 14.53
C LEU A 138 -0.54 23.77 14.86
N ALA A 139 -1.64 23.45 14.18
CA ALA A 139 -2.95 24.05 14.45
C ALA A 139 -3.44 23.76 15.87
N LYS A 140 -3.27 22.51 16.35
CA LYS A 140 -3.58 22.14 17.75
C LYS A 140 -2.75 22.96 18.74
N LYS A 141 -1.46 23.13 18.49
CA LYS A 141 -0.56 23.93 19.33
C LYS A 141 -0.96 25.40 19.37
N LEU A 142 -1.24 26.00 18.21
CA LEU A 142 -1.68 27.40 18.11
C LEU A 142 -3.03 27.60 18.82
N ARG A 143 -3.97 26.68 18.65
CA ARG A 143 -5.25 26.68 19.35
C ARG A 143 -5.05 26.64 20.88
N SER A 144 -4.19 25.75 21.39
CA SER A 144 -3.88 25.68 22.82
C SER A 144 -3.25 26.98 23.32
N ASN A 145 -2.31 27.56 22.55
CA ASN A 145 -1.68 28.84 22.89
C ASN A 145 -2.72 29.97 22.98
N TYR A 146 -3.65 30.03 22.02
CA TYR A 146 -4.73 31.01 22.00
C TYR A 146 -5.60 30.91 23.25
N PHE A 147 -6.13 29.72 23.57
CA PHE A 147 -6.99 29.54 24.75
C PHE A 147 -6.26 29.84 26.07
N ASN A 148 -4.98 29.47 26.18
CA ASN A 148 -4.18 29.82 27.36
C ASN A 148 -4.00 31.34 27.51
N LYS A 149 -3.84 32.07 26.40
CA LYS A 149 -3.75 33.54 26.43
C LYS A 149 -5.08 34.20 26.80
N CYS A 150 -6.21 33.72 26.27
CA CYS A 150 -7.54 34.21 26.67
C CYS A 150 -7.75 34.06 28.17
N ARG A 151 -7.45 32.88 28.72
CA ARG A 151 -7.55 32.61 30.16
C ARG A 151 -6.65 33.52 30.99
N LEU A 152 -5.41 33.75 30.55
CA LEU A 152 -4.50 34.66 31.25
C LEU A 152 -5.03 36.11 31.27
N VAL A 153 -5.65 36.56 30.17
CA VAL A 153 -6.28 37.89 30.12
C VAL A 153 -7.46 37.94 31.09
N GLU A 154 -8.32 36.93 31.11
CA GLU A 154 -9.44 36.82 32.05
C GLU A 154 -8.96 36.84 33.52
N ASP A 155 -7.91 36.07 33.84
CA ASP A 155 -7.32 36.02 35.18
C ASP A 155 -6.80 37.42 35.60
N ILE A 156 -6.10 38.14 34.71
CA ILE A 156 -5.58 39.50 34.97
C ILE A 156 -6.73 40.52 35.12
N GLU A 157 -7.80 40.40 34.33
CA GLU A 157 -8.97 41.29 34.42
C GLU A 157 -9.70 41.11 35.75
N GLU A 158 -9.85 39.88 36.24
CA GLU A 158 -10.43 39.58 37.55
C GLU A 158 -9.52 40.06 38.71
N GLU A 159 -8.21 39.84 38.61
CA GLU A 159 -7.25 40.38 39.60
C GLU A 159 -7.31 41.90 39.68
N ASN A 160 -7.40 42.61 38.54
CA ASN A 160 -7.53 44.07 38.54
C ASN A 160 -8.84 44.55 39.18
N LYS A 161 -9.96 43.83 39.00
CA LYS A 161 -11.21 44.17 39.69
C LYS A 161 -11.09 44.04 41.20
N LEU A 162 -10.30 43.07 41.68
CA LEU A 162 -10.08 42.83 43.11
C LEU A 162 -9.03 43.79 43.71
N ALA A 163 -8.00 44.18 42.95
CA ALA A 163 -6.91 45.04 43.41
C ALA A 163 -7.32 46.51 43.59
N PHE A 164 -8.39 46.97 42.95
CA PHE A 164 -8.91 48.35 43.01
C PHE A 164 -10.28 48.44 43.70
N GLN A 165 -10.54 47.64 44.73
CA GLN A 165 -11.67 47.91 45.63
C GLN A 165 -11.34 49.10 46.52
N ASP A 166 -12.12 50.19 46.43
CA ASP A 166 -12.02 51.32 47.35
C ASP A 166 -12.22 50.86 48.81
N PRO A 167 -11.58 51.49 49.82
CA PRO A 167 -11.57 51.01 51.21
C PRO A 167 -12.95 50.97 51.91
N GLU A 168 -14.03 51.37 51.26
CA GLU A 168 -15.34 51.59 51.89
C GLU A 168 -16.13 50.31 52.21
N THR A 169 -15.63 49.12 51.85
CA THR A 169 -16.23 47.84 52.27
C THR A 169 -15.42 47.09 53.32
N SER A 170 -14.59 47.77 54.11
CA SER A 170 -14.30 47.26 55.46
C SER A 170 -15.62 47.27 56.26
N PRO A 171 -16.04 46.15 56.90
CA PRO A 171 -17.17 46.22 57.81
C PRO A 171 -16.82 47.25 58.87
N ASN A 172 -17.58 48.35 58.85
CA ASN A 172 -17.49 49.44 59.80
C ASN A 172 -17.25 48.88 61.19
N ALA A 173 -16.08 49.21 61.77
CA ALA A 173 -15.75 49.00 63.17
C ALA A 173 -16.61 49.92 64.05
N VAL A 174 -17.92 49.88 63.88
CA VAL A 174 -18.93 50.55 64.70
C VAL A 174 -19.53 49.49 65.60
N THR A 175 -18.71 48.95 66.51
CA THR A 175 -19.14 48.39 67.82
C THR A 175 -17.92 48.09 68.72
N ALA A 176 -16.84 48.89 68.65
CA ALA A 176 -15.74 48.82 69.62
C ALA A 176 -15.89 49.84 70.78
N SER A 177 -17.13 50.22 71.10
CA SER A 177 -17.46 51.06 72.27
C SER A 177 -18.55 50.39 73.09
N ASN A 178 -18.24 49.20 73.61
CA ASN A 178 -18.79 48.68 74.86
C ASN A 178 -17.80 47.63 75.34
N ILE A 179 -16.77 48.12 76.05
CA ILE A 179 -15.87 47.32 76.87
C ILE A 179 -16.64 47.00 78.16
N PRO A 180 -17.06 45.76 78.44
CA PRO A 180 -17.33 45.35 79.81
C PRO A 180 -15.98 45.01 80.47
N GLU A 181 -15.58 45.83 81.44
CA GLU A 181 -14.46 45.53 82.35
C GLU A 181 -14.67 44.19 83.05
N ILE A 182 -13.86 43.20 82.71
CA ILE A 182 -13.67 42.01 83.53
C ILE A 182 -12.71 42.40 84.65
N LYS A 183 -13.23 42.55 85.88
CA LYS A 183 -12.41 42.66 87.08
C LYS A 183 -11.58 41.38 87.25
N SER A 184 -10.29 41.45 86.94
CA SER A 184 -9.31 40.45 87.35
C SER A 184 -8.98 40.69 88.82
N ILE A 185 -9.42 39.78 89.68
CA ILE A 185 -8.87 39.63 91.03
C ILE A 185 -7.47 39.04 90.85
N ASN A 186 -6.44 39.81 91.18
CA ASN A 186 -5.06 39.33 91.16
C ASN A 186 -4.72 38.59 92.47
N PRO A 187 -3.82 37.61 92.44
CA PRO A 187 -3.63 36.63 93.51
C PRO A 187 -2.63 37.09 94.58
N ASN A 188 -2.69 36.39 95.73
CA ASN A 188 -1.80 36.40 96.90
C ASN A 188 -2.05 37.50 97.95
N ARG A 189 -2.82 37.20 98.99
CA ARG A 189 -2.34 36.67 100.28
C ARG A 189 -3.51 36.31 101.20
#